data_AF-A0A2E8UH97-F1
#
_entry.id   AF-A0A2E8UH97-F1
#
_cell.length_a   1.000
_cell.length_b   1.000
_cell.length_c   1.000
_cell.angle_alpha   90.00
_cell.angle_beta   90.00
_cell.angle_gamma   90.00
#
_symmetry.space_group_name_H-M   'P 1'
#
loop_
_entity.id
_entity.type
_entity.pdbx_description
1 polymer ?
#
loop_
_entity_poly.entity_id
_entity_poly.type
_entity_poly.pdbx_seq_one_letter_code
_entity_poly.pdbx_strand_id
1 'polypeptide(L)'
;MFRVAINGFGRIGRSLLRAFFENESKHNFNIAAVNEIASIQTMGHLTRYDSTHGKFNGSIEVFKNSLSINGSNIKVFHHKSLDNLPWADQNIDVVIESSGSYSKRKQAESHIISGAKKVLFSQPADKNVDKTIVFGVNQDLLDSSDEIISGASCTTNCVVPVIKIINDQLGIESGVITTIHSAMNDQPVIDAYHHTDLRKTRAAMHSVIPVDTDLALGIDRVMPNLKGKFQAQAMRVPTINVSAIDLSVLTS
;
A
#
# COMPACT_ATOMS: atom_id res chain seq x y z
N MET A 1 -18.41 5.76 -14.77
CA MET A 1 -17.55 4.68 -14.24
C MET A 1 -16.25 5.32 -13.81
N PHE A 2 -15.83 5.14 -12.56
CA PHE A 2 -14.64 5.80 -12.01
C PHE A 2 -13.38 5.34 -12.74
N ARG A 3 -12.46 6.27 -13.03
CA ARG A 3 -11.20 6.01 -13.72
C ARG A 3 -10.04 6.09 -12.74
N VAL A 4 -9.38 4.95 -12.54
CA VAL A 4 -8.28 4.81 -11.59
C VAL A 4 -6.96 4.76 -12.34
N ALA A 5 -5.96 5.50 -11.86
CA ALA A 5 -4.58 5.33 -12.25
C ALA A 5 -3.77 4.69 -11.12
N ILE A 6 -2.74 3.92 -11.48
CA ILE A 6 -1.76 3.38 -10.52
C ILE A 6 -0.42 4.08 -10.77
N ASN A 7 0.13 4.74 -9.75
CA ASN A 7 1.50 5.23 -9.79
C ASN A 7 2.41 4.26 -9.03
N GLY A 8 3.41 3.72 -9.71
CA GLY A 8 4.27 2.65 -9.21
C GLY A 8 3.65 1.27 -9.41
N PHE A 9 4.28 0.46 -10.26
CA PHE A 9 3.83 -0.89 -10.63
C PHE A 9 4.71 -1.97 -9.99
N GLY A 10 5.03 -1.73 -8.72
CA GLY A 10 5.71 -2.67 -7.82
C GLY A 10 4.79 -3.81 -7.37
N ARG A 11 5.12 -4.45 -6.25
CA ARG A 11 4.32 -5.56 -5.70
C ARG A 11 2.86 -5.16 -5.48
N ILE A 12 2.61 -4.02 -4.82
CA ILE A 12 1.25 -3.56 -4.50
C ILE A 12 0.47 -3.19 -5.77
N GLY A 13 1.03 -2.34 -6.64
CA GLY A 13 0.37 -1.94 -7.89
C GLY A 13 0.00 -3.13 -8.79
N ARG A 14 0.89 -4.14 -8.91
CA ARG A 14 0.59 -5.36 -9.66
C ARG A 14 -0.45 -6.24 -8.98
N SER A 15 -0.37 -6.44 -7.66
CA SER A 15 -1.36 -7.21 -6.92
C SER A 15 -2.74 -6.59 -7.01
N LEU A 16 -2.83 -5.25 -6.93
CA LEU A 16 -4.08 -4.51 -7.15
C LEU A 16 -4.65 -4.76 -8.56
N LEU A 17 -3.81 -4.62 -9.60
CA LEU A 17 -4.25 -4.87 -10.98
C LEU A 17 -4.73 -6.31 -11.16
N ARG A 18 -4.00 -7.30 -10.65
CA ARG A 18 -4.40 -8.70 -10.72
C ARG A 18 -5.73 -8.95 -10.01
N ALA A 19 -5.87 -8.47 -8.76
CA ALA A 19 -7.08 -8.63 -7.98
C ALA A 19 -8.30 -8.00 -8.65
N PHE A 20 -8.12 -6.82 -9.26
CA PHE A 20 -9.15 -6.16 -10.04
C PHE A 20 -9.64 -7.03 -11.20
N PHE A 21 -8.73 -7.53 -12.05
CA PHE A 21 -9.13 -8.33 -13.22
C PHE A 21 -9.60 -9.75 -12.88
N GLU A 22 -9.22 -10.30 -11.72
CA GLU A 22 -9.77 -11.55 -11.21
C GLU A 22 -11.25 -11.40 -10.76
N ASN A 23 -11.72 -10.18 -10.50
CA ASN A 23 -13.07 -9.89 -10.02
C ASN A 23 -13.71 -8.65 -10.68
N GLU A 24 -13.40 -8.36 -11.94
CA GLU A 24 -13.72 -7.09 -12.61
C GLU A 24 -15.20 -6.69 -12.49
N SER A 25 -16.10 -7.66 -12.68
CA SER A 25 -17.56 -7.47 -12.57
C SER A 25 -18.07 -7.00 -11.20
N LYS A 26 -17.26 -7.10 -10.14
CA LYS A 26 -17.62 -6.66 -8.77
C LYS A 26 -17.21 -5.22 -8.48
N HIS A 27 -16.59 -4.53 -9.43
CA HIS A 27 -16.02 -3.20 -9.22
C HIS A 27 -16.68 -2.17 -10.13
N ASN A 28 -17.00 -1.00 -9.57
CA ASN A 28 -17.60 0.12 -10.32
C ASN A 28 -16.55 1.17 -10.75
N PHE A 29 -15.37 0.69 -11.15
CA PHE A 29 -14.26 1.51 -11.65
C PHE A 29 -13.45 0.72 -12.67
N ASN A 30 -12.63 1.42 -13.45
CA ASN A 30 -11.66 0.82 -14.37
C ASN A 30 -10.25 1.32 -14.04
N ILE A 31 -9.26 0.45 -14.20
CA ILE A 31 -7.85 0.85 -14.22
C ILE A 31 -7.54 1.39 -15.63
N ALA A 32 -7.45 2.72 -15.74
CA ALA A 32 -7.28 3.41 -17.02
C ALA A 32 -5.80 3.61 -17.40
N ALA A 33 -4.94 3.80 -16.40
CA ALA A 33 -3.54 4.14 -16.61
C ALA A 33 -2.63 3.57 -15.52
N VAL A 34 -1.37 3.31 -15.89
CA VAL A 34 -0.29 2.97 -14.98
C VAL A 34 0.92 3.84 -15.32
N ASN A 35 1.59 4.36 -14.30
CA ASN A 35 2.93 4.96 -14.44
C ASN A 35 3.97 4.10 -13.72
N GLU A 36 5.02 3.72 -14.44
CA GLU A 36 6.14 2.91 -13.92
C GLU A 36 7.40 3.20 -14.75
N ILE A 37 8.59 3.21 -14.13
CA ILE A 37 9.84 3.47 -14.83
C ILE A 37 10.38 2.24 -15.56
N ALA A 38 10.06 1.03 -15.07
CA ALA A 38 10.42 -0.22 -15.72
C ALA A 38 9.85 -0.33 -17.14
N SER A 39 10.52 -1.10 -18.00
CA SER A 39 10.06 -1.34 -19.37
C SER A 39 8.71 -2.06 -19.39
N ILE A 40 7.88 -1.74 -20.38
CA ILE A 40 6.55 -2.35 -20.50
C ILE A 40 6.60 -3.88 -20.68
N GLN A 41 7.66 -4.41 -21.27
CA GLN A 41 7.90 -5.86 -21.36
C GLN A 41 8.11 -6.46 -19.96
N THR A 42 8.89 -5.80 -19.10
CA THR A 42 9.09 -6.20 -17.71
C THR A 42 7.78 -6.15 -16.94
N MET A 43 7.00 -5.08 -17.10
CA MET A 43 5.68 -4.94 -16.48
C MET A 43 4.74 -6.08 -16.88
N GLY A 44 4.63 -6.37 -18.18
CA GLY A 44 3.80 -7.47 -18.68
C GLY A 44 4.25 -8.84 -18.17
N HIS A 45 5.57 -9.08 -18.11
CA HIS A 45 6.13 -10.33 -17.57
C HIS A 45 5.82 -10.49 -16.07
N LEU A 46 6.07 -9.46 -15.25
CA LEU A 46 5.82 -9.49 -13.81
C LEU A 46 4.33 -9.48 -13.44
N THR A 47 3.46 -9.05 -14.36
CA THR A 47 2.01 -9.22 -14.22
C THR A 47 1.62 -10.69 -14.43
N ARG A 48 2.27 -11.36 -15.39
CA ARG A 48 2.00 -12.76 -15.73
C ARG A 48 2.51 -13.74 -14.68
N TYR A 49 3.69 -13.48 -14.11
CA TYR A 49 4.37 -14.41 -13.20
C TYR A 49 4.77 -13.71 -11.91
N ASP A 50 4.31 -14.24 -10.78
CA ASP A 50 4.67 -13.78 -9.45
C ASP A 50 5.07 -14.98 -8.58
N SER A 51 6.23 -14.93 -7.92
CA SER A 51 6.72 -16.05 -7.10
C SER A 51 5.88 -16.30 -5.83
N THR A 52 5.10 -15.31 -5.40
CA THR A 52 4.22 -15.40 -4.23
C THR A 52 2.81 -15.81 -4.62
N HIS A 53 2.26 -15.17 -5.66
CA HIS A 53 0.85 -15.30 -6.05
C HIS A 53 0.65 -16.14 -7.31
N GLY A 54 1.70 -16.82 -7.77
CA GLY A 54 1.67 -17.70 -8.94
C GLY A 54 1.42 -16.96 -10.25
N LYS A 55 1.03 -17.75 -11.25
CA LYS A 55 0.72 -17.27 -12.60
C LYS A 55 -0.65 -16.56 -12.62
N PHE A 56 -0.72 -15.42 -13.28
CA PHE A 56 -2.00 -14.76 -13.57
C PHE A 56 -2.74 -15.50 -14.68
N ASN A 57 -4.03 -15.77 -14.47
CA ASN A 57 -4.84 -16.60 -15.38
C ASN A 57 -5.43 -15.82 -16.56
N GLY A 58 -5.52 -14.50 -16.48
CA GLY A 58 -6.04 -13.67 -17.57
C GLY A 58 -5.07 -13.53 -18.75
N SER A 59 -5.57 -13.02 -19.88
CA SER A 59 -4.73 -12.69 -21.02
C SER A 59 -3.95 -11.40 -20.77
N ILE A 60 -2.69 -11.36 -21.22
CA ILE A 60 -1.82 -10.19 -21.11
C ILE A 60 -1.14 -10.01 -22.47
N GLU A 61 -1.42 -8.89 -23.12
CA GLU A 61 -0.76 -8.46 -24.36
C GLU A 61 -0.03 -7.13 -24.13
N VAL A 62 1.20 -7.07 -24.64
CA VAL A 62 2.08 -5.90 -24.49
C VAL A 62 2.13 -5.16 -25.82
N PHE A 63 1.68 -3.91 -25.82
CA PHE A 63 1.81 -2.99 -26.95
C PHE A 63 2.93 -1.99 -26.66
N LYS A 64 3.17 -1.05 -27.59
CA LYS A 64 4.23 -0.05 -27.45
C LYS A 64 4.06 0.82 -26.19
N ASN A 65 2.84 1.30 -25.95
CA ASN A 65 2.51 2.28 -24.88
C ASN A 65 1.28 1.84 -24.05
N SER A 66 0.93 0.56 -24.07
CA SER A 66 -0.21 0.05 -23.31
C SER A 66 -0.09 -1.45 -23.03
N LEU A 67 -0.78 -1.86 -21.97
CA LEU A 67 -1.01 -3.26 -21.63
C LEU A 67 -2.48 -3.57 -21.90
N SER A 68 -2.79 -4.64 -22.62
CA SER A 68 -4.15 -5.17 -22.67
C SER A 68 -4.26 -6.36 -21.73
N ILE A 69 -5.21 -6.29 -20.80
CA ILE A 69 -5.52 -7.34 -19.83
C ILE A 69 -6.96 -7.78 -20.06
N ASN A 70 -7.18 -9.04 -20.40
CA ASN A 70 -8.52 -9.56 -20.75
C ASN A 70 -9.25 -8.73 -21.83
N GLY A 71 -8.49 -8.11 -22.76
CA GLY A 71 -9.03 -7.21 -23.79
C GLY A 71 -9.17 -5.75 -23.35
N SER A 72 -9.14 -5.45 -22.05
CA SER A 72 -9.17 -4.09 -21.50
C SER A 72 -7.81 -3.40 -21.65
N ASN A 73 -7.78 -2.28 -22.37
CA ASN A 73 -6.55 -1.55 -22.68
C ASN A 73 -6.20 -0.50 -21.61
N ILE A 74 -4.99 -0.60 -21.06
CA ILE A 74 -4.47 0.24 -19.98
C ILE A 74 -3.29 1.03 -20.52
N LYS A 75 -3.36 2.37 -20.45
CA LYS A 75 -2.25 3.24 -20.89
C LYS A 75 -1.06 3.12 -19.93
N VAL A 76 0.15 3.06 -20.49
CA VAL A 76 1.38 3.00 -19.70
C VAL A 76 2.22 4.25 -19.93
N PHE A 77 2.65 4.85 -18.83
CA PHE A 77 3.55 6.01 -18.79
C PHE A 77 4.85 5.64 -18.06
N HIS A 78 5.91 6.40 -18.35
CA HIS A 78 7.25 6.18 -17.81
C HIS A 78 7.86 7.49 -17.25
N HIS A 79 7.05 8.29 -16.55
CA HIS A 79 7.47 9.57 -16.00
C HIS A 79 8.03 9.41 -14.58
N LYS A 80 9.26 9.93 -14.36
CA LYS A 80 9.91 9.99 -13.03
C LYS A 80 9.36 11.12 -12.16
N SER A 81 9.04 12.26 -12.77
CA SER A 81 8.45 13.39 -12.05
C SER A 81 6.93 13.29 -12.09
N LEU A 82 6.28 13.54 -10.96
CA LEU A 82 4.82 13.57 -10.85
C LEU A 82 4.21 14.69 -11.68
N ASP A 83 4.91 15.81 -11.84
CA ASP A 83 4.43 17.00 -12.55
C ASP A 83 4.26 16.77 -14.07
N ASN A 84 4.87 15.71 -14.60
CA ASN A 84 4.80 15.36 -16.02
C ASN A 84 3.68 14.35 -16.33
N LEU A 85 2.92 13.91 -15.33
CA LEU A 85 1.89 12.90 -15.52
C LEU A 85 0.67 13.52 -16.23
N PRO A 86 0.11 12.88 -17.26
CA PRO A 86 -1.00 13.44 -18.02
C PRO A 86 -2.36 12.99 -17.46
N TRP A 87 -2.61 13.17 -16.15
CA TRP A 87 -3.83 12.69 -15.50
C TRP A 87 -5.09 13.40 -15.98
N ALA A 88 -4.99 14.69 -16.30
CA ALA A 88 -6.06 15.46 -16.94
C ALA A 88 -6.49 14.82 -18.27
N ASP A 89 -5.54 14.56 -19.17
CA ASP A 89 -5.81 13.97 -20.50
C ASP A 89 -6.43 12.57 -20.39
N GLN A 90 -6.09 11.84 -19.32
CA GLN A 90 -6.62 10.51 -19.06
C GLN A 90 -7.94 10.53 -18.27
N ASN A 91 -8.46 11.70 -17.89
CA ASN A 91 -9.65 11.88 -17.05
C ASN A 91 -9.59 11.03 -15.78
N ILE A 92 -8.48 11.07 -15.03
CA ILE A 92 -8.29 10.24 -13.84
C ILE A 92 -9.09 10.81 -12.66
N ASP A 93 -9.92 9.97 -12.05
CA ASP A 93 -10.64 10.33 -10.83
C ASP A 93 -9.80 10.05 -9.58
N VAL A 94 -9.13 8.90 -9.53
CA VAL A 94 -8.33 8.48 -8.37
C VAL A 94 -6.98 7.97 -8.82
N VAL A 95 -5.91 8.46 -8.18
CA VAL A 95 -4.58 7.87 -8.29
C VAL A 95 -4.33 7.01 -7.05
N ILE A 96 -3.92 5.76 -7.26
CA ILE A 96 -3.37 4.91 -6.21
C ILE A 96 -1.86 5.08 -6.26
N GLU A 97 -1.32 5.76 -5.25
CA GLU A 97 0.10 6.01 -5.08
C GLU A 97 0.74 4.82 -4.35
N SER A 98 1.36 3.94 -5.14
CA SER A 98 1.98 2.69 -4.69
C SER A 98 3.45 2.54 -5.10
N SER A 99 4.11 3.64 -5.46
CA SER A 99 5.56 3.67 -5.75
C SER A 99 6.42 3.48 -4.51
N GLY A 100 5.88 3.76 -3.31
CA GLY A 100 6.63 3.80 -2.06
C GLY A 100 7.65 4.93 -1.96
N SER A 101 7.75 5.80 -2.98
CA SER A 101 8.70 6.91 -3.03
C SER A 101 8.15 8.20 -2.42
N TYR A 102 6.83 8.28 -2.26
CA TYR A 102 6.12 9.45 -1.75
C TYR A 102 5.24 9.05 -0.57
N SER A 103 5.23 9.91 0.45
CA SER A 103 4.38 9.73 1.63
C SER A 103 3.89 11.06 2.21
N LYS A 104 4.28 12.20 1.63
CA LYS A 104 3.89 13.52 2.11
C LYS A 104 2.73 14.07 1.30
N ARG A 105 1.78 14.75 1.96
CA ARG A 105 0.66 15.42 1.27
C ARG A 105 1.14 16.30 0.11
N LYS A 106 2.11 17.17 0.38
CA LYS A 106 2.67 18.11 -0.60
C LYS A 106 3.21 17.45 -1.87
N GLN A 107 3.69 16.20 -1.77
CA GLN A 107 4.16 15.45 -2.94
C GLN A 107 2.97 14.89 -3.74
N ALA A 108 1.95 14.37 -3.04
CA ALA A 108 0.73 13.90 -3.69
C ALA A 108 -0.10 15.02 -4.34
N GLU A 109 0.03 16.27 -3.88
CA GLU A 109 -0.58 17.44 -4.54
C GLU A 109 -0.17 17.55 -6.02
N SER A 110 1.03 17.12 -6.41
CA SER A 110 1.43 17.04 -7.83
C SER A 110 0.52 16.13 -8.67
N HIS A 111 -0.08 15.09 -8.08
CA HIS A 111 -1.09 14.28 -8.80
C HIS A 111 -2.39 15.04 -9.04
N ILE A 112 -2.80 15.87 -8.08
CA ILE A 112 -3.98 16.72 -8.21
C ILE A 112 -3.74 17.80 -9.27
N ILE A 113 -2.58 18.46 -9.21
CA ILE A 113 -2.16 19.48 -10.18
C ILE A 113 -2.07 18.91 -11.60
N SER A 114 -1.63 17.64 -11.75
CA SER A 114 -1.61 16.96 -13.05
C SER A 114 -2.99 16.51 -13.55
N GLY A 115 -4.05 16.70 -12.76
CA GLY A 115 -5.45 16.53 -13.15
C GLY A 115 -6.19 15.35 -12.54
N ALA A 116 -5.60 14.62 -11.60
CA ALA A 116 -6.35 13.63 -10.81
C ALA A 116 -7.27 14.34 -9.80
N LYS A 117 -8.44 13.77 -9.49
CA LYS A 117 -9.36 14.38 -8.50
C LYS A 117 -9.02 14.00 -7.06
N LYS A 118 -8.54 12.77 -6.83
CA LYS A 118 -8.18 12.25 -5.50
C LYS A 118 -6.93 11.37 -5.55
N VAL A 119 -6.25 11.23 -4.42
CA VAL A 119 -5.08 10.36 -4.24
C VAL A 119 -5.29 9.45 -3.03
N LEU A 120 -5.03 8.16 -3.23
CA LEU A 120 -4.97 7.16 -2.17
C LEU A 120 -3.54 6.63 -2.07
N PHE A 121 -2.85 6.92 -0.97
CA PHE A 121 -1.60 6.26 -0.65
C PHE A 121 -1.85 4.81 -0.24
N SER A 122 -1.07 3.88 -0.80
CA SER A 122 -1.12 2.45 -0.44
C SER A 122 -0.31 2.09 0.83
N GLN A 123 0.22 3.11 1.49
CA GLN A 123 1.14 3.04 2.62
C GLN A 123 0.80 4.13 3.65
N PRO A 124 1.38 4.08 4.86
CA PRO A 124 1.32 5.19 5.80
C PRO A 124 1.81 6.48 5.13
N ALA A 125 1.03 7.54 5.29
CA ALA A 125 1.38 8.87 4.85
C ALA A 125 1.58 9.81 6.05
N ASP A 126 2.14 10.98 5.78
CA ASP A 126 2.37 11.99 6.81
C ASP A 126 1.06 12.43 7.49
N LYS A 127 1.21 13.15 8.60
CA LYS A 127 0.08 13.63 9.40
C LYS A 127 -0.80 14.66 8.68
N ASN A 128 -0.37 15.20 7.54
CA ASN A 128 -1.05 16.28 6.84
C ASN A 128 -2.01 15.77 5.75
N VAL A 129 -2.00 14.46 5.42
CA VAL A 129 -3.06 13.88 4.59
C VAL A 129 -4.40 13.96 5.33
N ASP A 130 -5.50 14.08 4.59
CA ASP A 130 -6.82 14.39 5.14
C ASP A 130 -7.24 13.34 6.17
N LYS A 131 -7.16 12.06 5.78
CA LYS A 131 -7.54 10.92 6.63
C LYS A 131 -6.66 9.71 6.40
N THR A 132 -6.52 8.88 7.43
CA THR A 132 -6.02 7.51 7.33
C THR A 132 -7.18 6.57 7.58
N ILE A 133 -7.49 5.75 6.59
CA ILE A 133 -8.67 4.89 6.58
C ILE A 133 -8.24 3.43 6.63
N VAL A 134 -8.85 2.69 7.55
CA VAL A 134 -8.86 1.23 7.60
C VAL A 134 -10.28 0.80 7.26
N PHE A 135 -10.42 0.14 6.11
CA PHE A 135 -11.73 -0.28 5.63
C PHE A 135 -12.34 -1.32 6.57
N GLY A 136 -13.63 -1.16 6.90
CA GLY A 136 -14.35 -1.94 7.92
C GLY A 136 -14.24 -1.40 9.34
N VAL A 137 -13.46 -0.33 9.57
CA VAL A 137 -13.23 0.25 10.91
C VAL A 137 -13.71 1.69 10.97
N ASN A 138 -13.21 2.55 10.09
CA ASN A 138 -13.46 4.01 10.14
C ASN A 138 -13.74 4.63 8.77
N GLN A 139 -14.11 3.83 7.76
CA GLN A 139 -14.42 4.32 6.41
C GLN A 139 -15.59 5.31 6.37
N ASP A 140 -16.50 5.24 7.36
CA ASP A 140 -17.66 6.12 7.45
C ASP A 140 -17.26 7.57 7.81
N LEU A 141 -15.99 7.80 8.18
CA LEU A 141 -15.43 9.13 8.37
C LEU A 141 -15.12 9.82 7.04
N LEU A 142 -15.06 9.11 5.92
CA LEU A 142 -14.78 9.71 4.61
C LEU A 142 -15.91 10.65 4.21
N ASP A 143 -15.52 11.80 3.67
CA ASP A 143 -16.44 12.75 3.08
C ASP A 143 -15.95 13.20 1.68
N SER A 144 -16.79 13.94 0.97
CA SER A 144 -16.49 14.35 -0.41
C SER A 144 -15.28 15.27 -0.52
N SER A 145 -14.95 16.01 0.55
CA SER A 145 -13.85 16.98 0.58
C SER A 145 -12.47 16.35 0.80
N ASP A 146 -12.40 15.08 1.21
CA ASP A 146 -11.12 14.37 1.32
C ASP A 146 -10.50 14.15 -0.08
N GLU A 147 -9.37 14.78 -0.35
CA GLU A 147 -8.68 14.68 -1.64
C GLU A 147 -7.51 13.70 -1.57
N ILE A 148 -6.75 13.73 -0.47
CA ILE A 148 -5.53 12.94 -0.30
C ILE A 148 -5.65 12.15 0.99
N ILE A 149 -5.78 10.83 0.86
CA ILE A 149 -5.95 9.92 2.00
C ILE A 149 -4.88 8.81 1.99
N SER A 150 -4.74 8.12 3.11
CA SER A 150 -3.86 6.96 3.26
C SER A 150 -4.66 5.71 3.63
N GLY A 151 -4.37 4.60 2.96
CA GLY A 151 -4.89 3.27 3.30
C GLY A 151 -4.15 2.58 4.45
N ALA A 152 -3.41 3.34 5.26
CA ALA A 152 -2.57 2.85 6.37
C ALA A 152 -1.51 1.83 5.91
N SER A 153 -0.99 1.01 6.84
CA SER A 153 -0.06 -0.09 6.54
C SER A 153 -0.79 -1.45 6.52
N CYS A 154 -0.14 -2.47 5.96
CA CYS A 154 -0.62 -3.86 6.06
C CYS A 154 -0.82 -4.30 7.52
N THR A 155 0.12 -3.97 8.41
CA THR A 155 0.03 -4.31 9.84
C THR A 155 -1.12 -3.58 10.53
N THR A 156 -1.35 -2.30 10.19
CA THR A 156 -2.49 -1.52 10.71
C THR A 156 -3.81 -2.15 10.27
N ASN A 157 -3.95 -2.50 8.98
CA ASN A 157 -5.16 -3.14 8.45
C ASN A 157 -5.42 -4.52 9.10
N CYS A 158 -4.38 -5.22 9.53
CA CYS A 158 -4.51 -6.51 10.19
C CYS A 158 -4.95 -6.38 11.66
N VAL A 159 -4.31 -5.52 12.45
CA VAL A 159 -4.52 -5.49 13.92
C VAL A 159 -5.69 -4.61 14.36
N VAL A 160 -5.95 -3.50 13.66
CA VAL A 160 -6.94 -2.51 14.09
C VAL A 160 -8.36 -3.08 14.19
N PRO A 161 -8.87 -3.88 13.24
CA PRO A 161 -10.19 -4.50 13.38
C PRO A 161 -10.32 -5.35 14.65
N VAL A 162 -9.27 -6.11 15.00
CA VAL A 162 -9.24 -6.94 16.21
C VAL A 162 -9.24 -6.08 17.47
N ILE A 163 -8.38 -5.06 17.51
CA ILE A 163 -8.32 -4.09 18.63
C ILE A 163 -9.67 -3.39 18.82
N LYS A 164 -10.33 -2.99 17.73
CA LYS A 164 -11.66 -2.36 17.79
C LYS A 164 -12.67 -3.26 18.47
N ILE A 165 -12.79 -4.51 18.04
CA ILE A 165 -13.74 -5.46 18.63
C ILE A 165 -13.45 -5.66 20.12
N ILE A 166 -12.19 -5.88 20.51
CA ILE A 166 -11.82 -6.08 21.91
C ILE A 166 -12.13 -4.83 22.74
N ASN A 167 -11.74 -3.64 22.27
CA ASN A 167 -12.01 -2.39 22.98
C ASN A 167 -13.50 -2.11 23.13
N ASP A 168 -14.30 -2.34 22.10
CA ASP A 168 -15.73 -2.07 22.13
C ASP A 168 -16.48 -3.02 23.10
N GLN A 169 -15.96 -4.23 23.32
CA GLN A 169 -16.59 -5.23 24.18
C GLN A 169 -16.06 -5.25 25.61
N LEU A 170 -14.76 -5.06 25.80
CA LEU A 170 -14.07 -5.27 27.07
C LEU A 170 -13.35 -4.03 27.59
N GLY A 171 -13.17 -2.99 26.75
CA GLY A 171 -12.25 -1.90 27.05
C GLY A 171 -10.79 -2.35 27.05
N ILE A 172 -9.89 -1.48 26.59
CA ILE A 172 -8.45 -1.74 26.64
C ILE A 172 -7.78 -0.66 27.49
N GLU A 173 -6.98 -1.08 28.48
CA GLU A 173 -6.18 -0.19 29.31
C GLU A 173 -4.79 0.02 28.72
N SER A 174 -4.15 -1.07 28.28
CA SER A 174 -2.83 -1.04 27.63
C SER A 174 -2.63 -2.29 26.77
N GLY A 175 -1.66 -2.24 25.85
CA GLY A 175 -1.29 -3.39 25.04
C GLY A 175 0.10 -3.31 24.42
N VAL A 176 0.63 -4.48 24.08
CA VAL A 176 1.91 -4.63 23.38
C VAL A 176 1.69 -5.46 22.13
N ILE A 177 2.29 -5.02 21.03
CA ILE A 177 2.17 -5.68 19.74
C ILE A 177 3.55 -6.10 19.26
N THR A 178 3.70 -7.36 18.89
CA THR A 178 4.86 -7.86 18.16
C THR A 178 4.41 -8.31 16.78
N THR A 179 4.88 -7.63 15.73
CA THR A 179 4.66 -8.10 14.35
C THR A 179 5.81 -8.99 13.90
N ILE A 180 5.48 -10.22 13.52
CA ILE A 180 6.39 -11.18 12.90
C ILE A 180 6.14 -11.07 11.40
N HIS A 181 6.95 -10.25 10.74
CA HIS A 181 6.68 -9.76 9.40
C HIS A 181 7.61 -10.40 8.37
N SER A 182 7.07 -10.77 7.21
CA SER A 182 7.85 -11.23 6.06
C SER A 182 8.88 -10.20 5.61
N ALA A 183 9.90 -10.69 4.91
CA ALA A 183 10.89 -9.83 4.25
C ALA A 183 10.21 -8.83 3.30
N MET A 184 10.71 -7.60 3.29
CA MET A 184 10.28 -6.54 2.39
C MET A 184 11.39 -6.12 1.44
N ASN A 185 11.01 -5.37 0.40
CA ASN A 185 11.93 -4.91 -0.64
C ASN A 185 12.97 -3.88 -0.15
N ASP A 186 12.77 -3.26 1.01
CA ASP A 186 13.74 -2.36 1.64
C ASP A 186 14.89 -3.11 2.35
N GLN A 187 14.86 -4.45 2.35
CA GLN A 187 15.89 -5.30 2.94
C GLN A 187 16.74 -5.96 1.86
N PRO A 188 18.06 -6.06 2.05
CA PRO A 188 18.93 -6.56 1.02
C PRO A 188 18.91 -8.10 0.98
N VAL A 189 19.11 -8.66 -0.22
CA VAL A 189 19.16 -10.12 -0.44
C VAL A 189 20.39 -10.75 0.22
N ILE A 190 21.52 -10.03 0.16
CA ILE A 190 22.80 -10.35 0.79
C ILE A 190 23.22 -9.17 1.66
N ASP A 191 24.17 -9.36 2.58
CA ASP A 191 24.63 -8.26 3.44
C ASP A 191 25.08 -7.05 2.60
N ALA A 192 24.49 -5.87 2.84
CA ALA A 192 24.69 -4.68 2.02
C ALA A 192 24.46 -3.38 2.81
N TYR A 193 24.89 -2.26 2.24
CA TYR A 193 24.68 -0.95 2.87
C TYR A 193 23.20 -0.61 2.98
N HIS A 194 22.79 -0.21 4.19
CA HIS A 194 21.49 0.38 4.46
C HIS A 194 21.70 1.76 5.09
N HIS A 195 20.93 2.75 4.66
CA HIS A 195 21.20 4.16 4.92
C HIS A 195 20.67 4.66 6.27
N THR A 196 19.82 3.89 6.95
CA THR A 196 19.16 4.33 8.20
C THR A 196 19.26 3.35 9.36
N ASP A 197 19.65 2.09 9.14
CA ASP A 197 19.54 1.05 10.18
C ASP A 197 20.57 -0.06 9.92
N LEU A 198 21.49 -0.25 10.87
CA LEU A 198 22.53 -1.27 10.79
C LEU A 198 21.96 -2.70 10.82
N ARG A 199 20.81 -2.92 11.45
CA ARG A 199 20.17 -4.24 11.48
C ARG A 199 19.67 -4.63 10.08
N LYS A 200 19.19 -3.65 9.31
CA LYS A 200 18.77 -3.83 7.91
C LYS A 200 19.92 -4.03 6.92
N THR A 201 21.18 -3.98 7.37
CA THR A 201 22.32 -4.36 6.52
C THR A 201 22.43 -5.86 6.29
N ARG A 202 21.70 -6.67 7.06
CA ARG A 202 21.78 -8.13 7.03
C ARG A 202 20.88 -8.74 5.97
N ALA A 203 21.31 -9.88 5.42
CA ALA A 203 20.59 -10.65 4.41
C ALA A 203 19.18 -11.07 4.89
N ALA A 204 18.15 -10.60 4.20
CA ALA A 204 16.75 -10.73 4.62
C ALA A 204 16.28 -12.19 4.78
N MET A 205 16.79 -13.10 3.95
CA MET A 205 16.40 -14.51 3.96
C MET A 205 17.26 -15.40 4.87
N HIS A 206 18.20 -14.80 5.62
CA HIS A 206 19.12 -15.52 6.52
C HIS A 206 19.15 -14.94 7.93
N SER A 207 18.24 -14.03 8.27
CA SER A 207 18.26 -13.33 9.55
C SER A 207 16.86 -13.05 10.07
N VAL A 208 16.74 -13.03 11.40
CA VAL A 208 15.62 -12.36 12.07
C VAL A 208 16.08 -10.96 12.42
N ILE A 209 15.44 -9.94 11.83
CA ILE A 209 15.91 -8.55 11.88
C ILE A 209 14.89 -7.70 12.65
N PRO A 210 15.20 -7.28 13.89
CA PRO A 210 14.39 -6.31 14.61
C PRO A 210 14.42 -4.96 13.89
N VAL A 211 13.26 -4.34 13.70
CA VAL A 211 13.14 -3.02 13.07
C VAL A 211 12.16 -2.15 13.85
N ASP A 212 12.36 -0.85 13.79
CA ASP A 212 11.42 0.10 14.36
C ASP A 212 10.10 0.10 13.56
N THR A 213 9.00 0.38 14.24
CA THR A 213 7.67 0.42 13.62
C THR A 213 6.82 1.56 14.18
N ASP A 214 6.16 2.29 13.28
CA ASP A 214 5.23 3.34 13.62
C ASP A 214 3.79 2.82 13.84
N LEU A 215 3.63 1.52 14.09
CA LEU A 215 2.31 0.90 14.24
C LEU A 215 1.49 1.53 15.37
N ALA A 216 2.11 1.80 16.53
CA ALA A 216 1.44 2.43 17.66
C ALA A 216 0.92 3.83 17.29
N LEU A 217 1.71 4.64 16.59
CA LEU A 217 1.28 5.95 16.08
C LEU A 217 0.14 5.83 15.05
N GLY A 218 0.17 4.77 14.22
CA GLY A 218 -0.91 4.45 13.30
C GLY A 218 -2.21 4.09 14.01
N ILE A 219 -2.14 3.34 15.12
CA ILE A 219 -3.30 3.02 15.96
C ILE A 219 -3.86 4.29 16.60
N ASP A 220 -3.02 5.15 17.18
CA ASP A 220 -3.44 6.43 17.76
C ASP A 220 -4.20 7.30 16.74
N ARG A 221 -3.78 7.27 15.47
CA ARG A 221 -4.42 8.02 14.39
C ARG A 221 -5.78 7.45 13.99
N VAL A 222 -5.91 6.12 13.94
CA VAL A 222 -7.15 5.44 13.50
C VAL A 222 -8.15 5.28 14.65
N MET A 223 -7.66 5.15 15.89
CA MET A 223 -8.45 4.95 17.10
C MET A 223 -8.00 5.93 18.20
N PRO A 224 -8.39 7.22 18.13
CA PRO A 224 -7.90 8.25 19.05
C PRO A 224 -8.23 8.01 20.54
N ASN A 225 -9.28 7.25 20.83
CA ASN A 225 -9.65 6.84 22.19
C ASN A 225 -8.66 5.86 22.83
N LEU A 226 -7.77 5.27 22.04
CA LEU A 226 -6.71 4.36 22.47
C LEU A 226 -5.33 5.02 22.45
N LYS A 227 -5.28 6.35 22.29
CA LYS A 227 -4.03 7.10 22.16
C LYS A 227 -3.06 6.80 23.30
N GLY A 228 -1.85 6.37 22.95
CA GLY A 228 -0.78 6.10 23.91
C GLY A 228 -0.93 4.81 24.73
N LYS A 229 -1.95 3.99 24.45
CA LYS A 229 -2.17 2.71 25.15
C LYS A 229 -1.35 1.55 24.60
N PHE A 230 -0.82 1.69 23.38
CA PHE A 230 -0.07 0.63 22.70
C PHE A 230 1.42 0.94 22.56
N GLN A 231 2.23 -0.09 22.72
CA GLN A 231 3.62 -0.15 22.24
C GLN A 231 3.75 -1.24 21.19
N ALA A 232 4.61 -1.05 20.20
CA ALA A 232 4.77 -1.99 19.10
C ALA A 232 6.23 -2.21 18.73
N GLN A 233 6.56 -3.45 18.38
CA GLN A 233 7.85 -3.85 17.85
C GLN A 233 7.67 -4.75 16.63
N ALA A 234 8.65 -4.74 15.73
CA ALA A 234 8.61 -5.51 14.50
C ALA A 234 9.85 -6.38 14.32
N MET A 235 9.62 -7.62 13.92
CA MET A 235 10.65 -8.61 13.62
C MET A 235 10.48 -9.05 12.18
N ARG A 236 11.48 -8.83 11.34
CA ARG A 236 11.51 -9.35 9.97
C ARG A 236 12.03 -10.77 9.98
N VAL A 237 11.30 -11.69 9.36
CA VAL A 237 11.67 -13.11 9.31
C VAL A 237 11.86 -13.60 7.86
N PRO A 238 12.64 -14.67 7.63
CA PRO A 238 12.91 -15.27 6.31
C PRO A 238 11.71 -15.92 5.61
N THR A 239 10.60 -15.19 5.45
CA THR A 239 9.44 -15.61 4.67
C THR A 239 9.17 -14.60 3.56
N ILE A 240 8.74 -15.09 2.40
CA ILE A 240 8.52 -14.27 1.19
C ILE A 240 7.21 -13.47 1.28
N ASN A 241 6.21 -14.02 1.96
CA ASN A 241 4.90 -13.42 2.21
C ASN A 241 4.23 -14.10 3.42
N VAL A 242 3.12 -13.51 3.89
CA VAL A 242 2.37 -13.87 5.10
C VAL A 242 3.12 -13.51 6.38
N SER A 243 2.48 -12.63 7.16
CA SER A 243 2.98 -12.11 8.44
C SER A 243 1.98 -12.44 9.55
N ALA A 244 2.46 -12.45 10.78
CA ALA A 244 1.65 -12.68 11.97
C ALA A 244 1.76 -11.50 12.95
N ILE A 245 0.74 -11.36 13.78
CA ILE A 245 0.69 -10.35 14.84
C ILE A 245 0.42 -11.08 16.15
N ASP A 246 1.30 -10.88 17.12
CA ASP A 246 1.09 -11.22 18.51
C ASP A 246 0.62 -9.95 19.25
N LEU A 247 -0.58 -10.01 19.82
CA LEU A 247 -1.25 -8.93 20.50
C LEU A 247 -1.54 -9.36 21.94
N SER A 248 -0.89 -8.71 22.88
CA SER A 248 -1.18 -8.87 24.31
C SER A 248 -1.83 -7.59 24.84
N VAL A 249 -2.96 -7.71 25.54
CA VAL A 249 -3.73 -6.56 26.05
C VAL A 249 -4.14 -6.77 27.50
N LEU A 250 -4.20 -5.67 28.25
CA LEU A 250 -4.87 -5.57 29.54
C LEU A 250 -6.23 -4.92 29.31
N THR A 251 -7.30 -5.58 29.77
CA THR A 251 -8.69 -5.12 29.66
C THR A 251 -9.24 -4.71 31.01
N SER A 252 -10.23 -3.83 31.00
CA SER A 252 -10.94 -3.33 32.19
C SER A 252 -12.03 -4.27 32.69
#